data_AF-A0A2N1PG83-F1
#
_entry.id   AF-A0A2N1PG83-F1
#
_cell.length_a   1.000
_cell.length_b   1.000
_cell.length_c   1.000
_cell.angle_alpha   90.00
_cell.angle_beta   90.00
_cell.angle_gamma   90.00
#
_symmetry.space_group_name_H-M   'P 1'
#
loop_
_entity.id
_entity.type
_entity.pdbx_description
1 polymer ?
#
loop_
_entity_poly.entity_id
_entity_poly.type
_entity_poly.pdbx_seq_one_letter_code
_entity_poly.pdbx_strand_id
1 'polypeptide(L)'
;MTKTKIDRKMWLLGHLKDFWEEVKENKIKAFVYVSLRILVVIVLVAEVFNRNYNNVFLCVLTLILFMVPHFLNKRMNIILPGTLEIIVLLFIFGAEILGEINEYYLLFDRWDDMLHTINGFLCAAIGFSMIDILNRNEKVTFSLSPAFV
;
A
#
# COMPACT_ATOMS: atom_id res chain seq x y z
N MET A 1 24.48 -17.15 -21.60
CA MET A 1 23.71 -15.89 -21.56
C MET A 1 22.17 -16.10 -21.53
N THR A 2 21.68 -17.29 -21.13
CA THR A 2 20.27 -17.71 -21.34
C THR A 2 19.45 -18.00 -20.06
N LYS A 3 20.08 -18.14 -18.88
CA LYS A 3 19.36 -18.45 -17.62
C LYS A 3 18.58 -17.26 -17.04
N THR A 4 19.09 -16.03 -17.19
CA THR A 4 18.53 -14.81 -16.57
C THR A 4 17.18 -14.37 -17.15
N LYS A 5 16.90 -14.66 -18.44
CA LYS A 5 15.62 -14.32 -19.08
C LYS A 5 14.49 -15.30 -18.70
N ILE A 6 14.84 -16.57 -18.46
CA ILE A 6 13.87 -17.63 -18.09
C ILE A 6 13.31 -17.34 -16.69
N ASP A 7 14.17 -16.96 -15.75
CA ASP A 7 13.79 -16.58 -14.39
C ASP A 7 12.84 -15.38 -14.36
N ARG A 8 13.11 -14.34 -15.16
CA ARG A 8 12.31 -13.12 -15.20
C ARG A 8 10.91 -13.36 -15.78
N LYS A 9 10.79 -14.25 -16.76
CA LYS A 9 9.51 -14.62 -17.38
C LYS A 9 8.67 -15.49 -16.43
N MET A 10 9.31 -16.41 -15.70
CA MET A 10 8.68 -17.19 -14.64
C MET A 10 8.19 -16.32 -13.49
N TRP A 11 8.96 -15.30 -13.09
CA TRP A 11 8.57 -14.32 -12.08
C TRP A 11 7.35 -13.49 -12.49
N LEU A 12 7.31 -12.99 -13.73
CA LEU A 12 6.15 -12.26 -14.26
C LEU A 12 4.89 -13.14 -14.32
N LEU A 13 5.02 -14.39 -14.75
CA LEU A 13 3.91 -15.34 -14.81
C LEU A 13 3.41 -15.72 -13.42
N GLY A 14 4.31 -15.87 -12.45
CA GLY A 14 3.94 -16.05 -11.04
C GLY A 14 3.16 -14.87 -10.50
N HIS A 15 3.64 -13.65 -10.71
CA HIS A 15 2.94 -12.44 -10.26
C HIS A 15 1.56 -12.27 -10.91
N LEU A 16 1.42 -12.63 -12.19
CA LEU A 16 0.13 -12.61 -12.87
C LEU A 16 -0.81 -13.68 -12.28
N LYS A 17 -0.31 -14.90 -12.06
CA LYS A 17 -1.11 -15.98 -11.46
C LYS A 17 -1.58 -15.62 -10.05
N ASP A 18 -0.69 -15.09 -9.22
CA ASP A 18 -0.99 -14.66 -7.86
C ASP A 18 -2.04 -13.54 -7.87
N PHE A 19 -1.94 -12.59 -8.81
CA PHE A 19 -2.95 -11.56 -9.00
C PHE A 19 -4.31 -12.17 -9.37
N TRP A 20 -4.36 -13.15 -10.28
CA TRP A 20 -5.61 -13.81 -10.65
C TRP A 20 -6.21 -14.65 -9.51
N GLU A 21 -5.39 -15.30 -8.69
CA GLU A 21 -5.84 -16.01 -7.49
C GLU A 21 -6.39 -15.03 -6.44
N GLU A 22 -5.72 -13.90 -6.23
CA GLU A 22 -6.15 -12.84 -5.31
C GLU A 22 -7.43 -12.13 -5.78
N VAL A 23 -7.59 -11.90 -7.09
CA VAL A 23 -8.84 -11.42 -7.72
C VAL A 23 -10.00 -12.40 -7.47
N LYS A 24 -9.70 -13.70 -7.51
CA LYS A 24 -10.70 -14.75 -7.30
C LYS A 24 -11.12 -14.84 -5.84
N GLU A 25 -10.22 -14.58 -4.91
CA GLU A 25 -10.48 -14.56 -3.46
C GLU A 25 -11.18 -13.29 -2.98
N ASN A 26 -10.80 -12.10 -3.47
CA ASN A 26 -11.38 -10.84 -3.01
C ASN A 26 -11.56 -9.81 -4.14
N LYS A 27 -12.72 -9.92 -4.81
CA LYS A 27 -13.11 -9.05 -5.93
C LYS A 27 -13.12 -7.56 -5.58
N ILE A 28 -13.48 -7.20 -4.35
CA ILE A 28 -13.52 -5.80 -3.90
C ILE A 28 -12.11 -5.24 -3.83
N LYS A 29 -11.18 -5.96 -3.18
CA LYS A 29 -9.77 -5.56 -3.09
C LYS A 29 -9.16 -5.35 -4.48
N ALA A 30 -9.36 -6.31 -5.38
CA ALA A 30 -8.89 -6.21 -6.75
C ALA A 30 -9.48 -5.01 -7.49
N PHE A 31 -10.80 -4.79 -7.36
CA PHE A 31 -11.48 -3.65 -7.95
C PHE A 31 -10.89 -2.32 -7.47
N VAL A 32 -10.74 -2.13 -6.15
CA VAL A 32 -10.16 -0.91 -5.57
C VAL A 32 -8.75 -0.68 -6.10
N TYR A 33 -7.91 -1.73 -6.07
CA TYR A 33 -6.52 -1.64 -6.50
C TYR A 33 -6.37 -1.23 -7.97
N VAL A 34 -7.13 -1.87 -8.87
CA VAL A 34 -7.11 -1.56 -10.30
C VAL A 34 -7.66 -0.16 -10.56
N SER A 35 -8.76 0.20 -9.90
CA SER A 35 -9.40 1.51 -10.06
C SER A 35 -8.46 2.65 -9.67
N LEU A 36 -7.84 2.57 -8.48
CA LEU A 36 -6.90 3.60 -8.03
C LEU A 36 -5.70 3.73 -8.97
N ARG A 37 -5.15 2.61 -9.47
CA ARG A 37 -4.05 2.66 -10.44
C ARG A 37 -4.43 3.32 -11.75
N ILE A 38 -5.61 3.02 -12.29
CA ILE A 38 -6.10 3.65 -13.51
C ILE A 38 -6.22 5.17 -13.29
N LEU A 39 -6.79 5.60 -12.16
CA LEU A 39 -6.89 7.03 -11.83
C LEU A 39 -5.53 7.70 -11.76
N VAL A 40 -4.54 7.10 -11.07
CA VAL A 40 -3.18 7.65 -10.99
C VAL A 40 -2.52 7.73 -12.37
N VAL A 41 -2.72 6.73 -13.24
CA VAL A 41 -2.17 6.76 -14.59
C VAL A 41 -2.80 7.87 -15.43
N ILE A 42 -4.11 8.13 -15.27
CA ILE A 42 -4.78 9.25 -15.93
C ILE A 42 -4.17 10.58 -15.48
N VAL A 43 -4.00 10.78 -14.16
CA VAL A 43 -3.37 11.99 -13.60
C VAL A 43 -1.93 12.12 -14.09
N LEU A 44 -1.14 11.04 -14.08
CA LEU A 44 0.23 11.02 -14.59
C LEU A 44 0.30 11.53 -16.04
N VAL A 45 -0.56 11.01 -16.90
CA VAL A 45 -0.61 11.43 -18.31
C VAL A 45 -0.99 12.90 -18.43
N ALA A 46 -1.98 13.37 -17.67
CA ALA A 46 -2.37 14.78 -17.64
C ALA A 46 -1.19 15.68 -17.20
N GLU A 47 -0.49 15.30 -16.14
CA GLU A 47 0.62 16.09 -15.59
C GLU A 47 1.86 16.11 -16.50
N VAL A 48 2.09 15.04 -17.27
CA VAL A 48 3.08 15.05 -18.35
C VAL A 48 2.73 16.09 -19.41
N PHE A 49 1.47 16.20 -19.83
CA PHE A 49 1.03 17.22 -20.78
C PHE A 49 1.13 18.64 -20.19
N ASN A 50 0.81 18.80 -18.90
CA ASN A 50 0.95 20.05 -18.15
C ASN A 50 2.42 20.44 -17.90
N ARG A 51 3.38 19.55 -18.20
CA ARG A 51 4.82 19.71 -17.94
C ARG A 51 5.13 19.96 -16.45
N ASN A 52 4.26 19.50 -15.57
CA ASN A 52 4.49 19.59 -14.13
C ASN A 52 5.26 18.35 -13.66
N TYR A 53 6.58 18.41 -13.77
CA TYR A 53 7.44 17.28 -13.46
C TYR A 53 7.45 16.89 -11.97
N ASN A 54 7.08 17.80 -11.06
CA ASN A 54 6.91 17.48 -9.65
C ASN A 54 5.71 16.52 -9.47
N ASN A 55 4.57 16.85 -10.07
CA ASN A 55 3.38 16.00 -9.98
C ASN A 55 3.54 14.68 -10.74
N VAL A 56 4.31 14.67 -11.85
CA VAL A 56 4.72 13.44 -12.54
C VAL A 56 5.54 12.55 -11.61
N PHE A 57 6.50 13.12 -10.87
CA PHE A 57 7.28 12.36 -9.88
C PHE A 57 6.39 11.76 -8.79
N LEU A 58 5.45 12.55 -8.23
CA LEU A 58 4.52 12.09 -7.20
C LEU A 58 3.59 10.97 -7.70
N CYS A 59 3.13 11.04 -8.95
CA CYS A 59 2.36 9.96 -9.56
C CYS A 59 3.17 8.66 -9.67
N VAL A 60 4.43 8.74 -10.11
CA VAL A 60 5.32 7.58 -10.18
C VAL A 60 5.59 7.02 -8.79
N LEU A 61 5.86 7.89 -7.81
CA LEU A 61 6.05 7.51 -6.41
C LEU A 61 4.80 6.79 -5.87
N THR A 62 3.60 7.32 -6.12
CA THR A 62 2.33 6.71 -5.72
C THR A 62 2.17 5.31 -6.29
N LEU A 63 2.45 5.10 -7.58
CA LEU A 63 2.39 3.78 -8.20
C LEU A 63 3.38 2.78 -7.57
N ILE A 64 4.56 3.28 -7.16
CA ILE A 64 5.55 2.49 -6.41
C ILE A 64 5.03 2.15 -5.01
N LEU A 65 4.49 3.12 -4.29
CA LEU A 65 3.97 2.94 -2.94
C LEU A 65 2.80 1.95 -2.91
N PHE A 66 1.96 1.91 -3.94
CA PHE A 66 0.90 0.88 -4.07
C PHE A 66 1.43 -0.57 -4.14
N MET A 67 2.72 -0.79 -4.41
CA MET A 67 3.31 -2.12 -4.36
C MET A 67 3.74 -2.55 -2.95
N VAL A 68 3.86 -1.61 -2.01
CA VAL A 68 4.37 -1.86 -0.65
C VAL A 68 3.49 -2.85 0.13
N PRO A 69 2.14 -2.77 0.15
CA PRO A 69 1.32 -3.70 0.93
C PRO A 69 1.52 -5.16 0.49
N HIS A 70 1.52 -5.41 -0.82
CA HIS A 70 1.75 -6.74 -1.39
C HIS A 70 3.13 -7.29 -1.03
N PHE A 71 4.14 -6.40 -1.05
CA PHE A 71 5.50 -6.74 -0.71
C PHE A 71 5.65 -7.16 0.75
N LEU A 72 5.04 -6.42 1.68
CA LEU A 72 5.05 -6.71 3.11
C LEU A 72 4.40 -8.07 3.39
N ASN A 73 3.27 -8.35 2.74
CA ASN A 73 2.54 -9.60 2.89
C ASN A 73 3.40 -10.82 2.47
N LYS A 74 4.00 -10.78 1.27
CA LYS A 74 4.78 -11.92 0.75
C LYS A 74 6.18 -12.09 1.34
N ARG A 75 6.91 -11.01 1.62
CA ARG A 75 8.32 -11.12 2.05
C ARG A 75 8.52 -11.18 3.54
N MET A 76 7.62 -10.57 4.33
CA MET A 76 7.81 -10.47 5.77
C MET A 76 6.97 -11.48 6.56
N ASN A 77 6.15 -12.29 5.87
CA ASN A 77 5.19 -13.23 6.49
C ASN A 77 4.22 -12.53 7.46
N ILE A 78 4.03 -11.22 7.29
CA ILE A 78 3.07 -10.40 8.03
C ILE A 78 1.77 -10.50 7.24
N ILE A 79 0.82 -11.28 7.74
CA ILE A 79 -0.50 -11.41 7.12
C ILE A 79 -1.24 -10.10 7.37
N LEU A 80 -1.15 -9.15 6.44
CA LEU A 80 -2.00 -7.97 6.48
C LEU A 80 -3.43 -8.39 6.13
N PRO A 81 -4.44 -8.08 6.97
CA PRO A 81 -5.82 -8.28 6.58
C PRO A 81 -6.12 -7.42 5.35
N GLY A 82 -6.88 -7.97 4.39
CA GLY A 82 -7.16 -7.26 3.13
C GLY A 82 -7.80 -5.87 3.32
N THR A 83 -8.54 -5.68 4.41
CA THR A 83 -9.06 -4.37 4.83
C THR A 83 -7.95 -3.37 5.12
N LEU A 84 -6.89 -3.78 5.83
CA LEU A 84 -5.76 -2.92 6.17
C LEU A 84 -5.01 -2.49 4.91
N GLU A 85 -4.83 -3.40 3.95
CA GLU A 85 -4.23 -3.06 2.66
C GLU A 85 -5.07 -2.04 1.89
N ILE A 86 -6.39 -2.19 1.86
CA ILE A 86 -7.29 -1.21 1.22
C ILE A 86 -7.16 0.16 1.90
N ILE A 87 -7.14 0.21 3.23
CA ILE A 87 -7.00 1.48 3.97
C ILE A 87 -5.66 2.14 3.63
N VAL A 88 -4.56 1.38 3.58
CA VAL A 88 -3.24 1.91 3.21
C VAL A 88 -3.25 2.47 1.78
N LEU A 89 -3.87 1.77 0.82
CA LEU A 89 -3.97 2.25 -0.57
C LEU A 89 -4.79 3.54 -0.66
N LEU A 90 -5.91 3.63 0.06
CA LEU A 90 -6.74 4.83 0.12
C LEU A 90 -6.01 5.99 0.79
N PHE A 91 -5.24 5.72 1.85
CA PHE A 91 -4.41 6.72 2.52
C PHE A 91 -3.34 7.27 1.57
N ILE A 92 -2.58 6.42 0.90
CA ILE A 92 -1.55 6.84 -0.06
C ILE A 92 -2.18 7.69 -1.18
N PHE A 93 -3.30 7.23 -1.76
CA PHE A 93 -4.00 7.99 -2.78
C PHE A 93 -4.51 9.35 -2.27
N GLY A 94 -5.07 9.36 -1.06
CA GLY A 94 -5.57 10.57 -0.43
C GLY A 94 -4.48 11.59 -0.10
N ALA A 95 -3.31 11.12 0.32
CA ALA A 95 -2.18 11.98 0.66
C ALA A 95 -1.52 12.57 -0.60
N GLU A 96 -1.17 11.71 -1.56
CA GLU A 96 -0.34 12.12 -2.72
C GLU A 96 -1.19 12.71 -3.86
N ILE A 97 -2.29 12.06 -4.24
CA ILE A 97 -3.05 12.48 -5.43
C ILE A 97 -4.07 13.55 -5.05
N LEU A 98 -4.87 13.31 -4.02
CA LEU A 98 -5.88 14.29 -3.60
C LEU A 98 -5.24 15.44 -2.82
N GLY A 99 -4.40 15.12 -1.84
CA GLY A 99 -3.72 16.09 -0.98
C GLY A 99 -2.77 17.00 -1.76
N GLU A 100 -1.73 16.41 -2.33
CA GLU A 100 -0.64 17.18 -2.96
C GLU A 100 -1.04 17.67 -4.37
N ILE A 101 -1.43 16.78 -5.29
CA ILE A 101 -1.69 17.17 -6.70
C ILE A 101 -2.97 17.98 -6.87
N ASN A 102 -4.06 17.60 -6.18
CA ASN A 102 -5.34 18.32 -6.27
C ASN A 102 -5.53 19.35 -5.15
N GLU A 103 -4.48 19.63 -4.37
CA GLU A 103 -4.44 20.68 -3.34
C GLU A 103 -5.49 20.51 -2.22
N TYR A 104 -5.92 19.28 -1.90
CA TYR A 104 -6.93 19.07 -0.83
C TYR A 104 -6.44 19.52 0.55
N TYR A 105 -5.13 19.57 0.78
CA TYR A 105 -4.56 20.17 2.00
C TYR A 105 -4.91 21.66 2.15
N LEU A 106 -5.18 22.35 1.04
CA LEU A 106 -5.55 23.76 1.03
C LEU A 106 -7.08 23.94 0.90
N LEU A 107 -7.73 23.07 0.14
CA LEU A 107 -9.16 23.18 -0.15
C LEU A 107 -10.07 22.69 0.99
N PHE A 108 -9.60 21.77 1.82
CA PHE A 108 -10.38 21.18 2.90
C PHE A 108 -9.63 21.25 4.23
N ASP A 109 -10.08 22.11 5.14
CA ASP A 109 -9.44 22.45 6.42
C ASP A 109 -8.99 21.25 7.29
N ARG A 110 -9.65 20.10 7.16
CA ARG A 110 -9.41 18.91 8.00
C ARG A 110 -8.88 17.71 7.22
N TRP A 111 -8.43 17.91 5.98
CA TRP A 111 -7.91 16.84 5.16
C TRP A 111 -6.67 16.19 5.79
N ASP A 112 -5.73 17.02 6.23
CA ASP A 112 -4.50 16.55 6.85
C ASP A 112 -4.76 15.85 8.18
N ASP A 113 -5.57 16.45 9.05
CA ASP A 113 -5.99 15.87 10.33
C ASP A 113 -6.65 14.48 10.15
N MET A 114 -7.51 14.34 9.14
CA MET A 114 -8.19 13.08 8.84
C MET A 114 -7.18 12.01 8.41
N LEU A 115 -6.27 12.35 7.49
CA LEU A 115 -5.23 11.43 7.02
C LEU A 115 -4.31 11.01 8.18
N HIS A 116 -3.84 11.96 9.00
CA HIS A 116 -3.02 11.68 10.17
C HIS A 116 -3.75 10.84 11.22
N THR A 117 -5.04 11.06 11.41
CA THR A 117 -5.86 10.22 12.31
C THR A 117 -5.90 8.78 11.82
N ILE A 118 -6.17 8.56 10.53
CA ILE A 118 -6.17 7.23 9.92
C ILE A 118 -4.79 6.58 10.06
N ASN A 119 -3.72 7.31 9.75
CA ASN A 119 -2.36 6.80 9.89
C ASN A 119 -1.98 6.49 11.34
N GLY A 120 -2.47 7.26 12.31
CA GLY A 120 -2.33 6.98 13.73
C GLY A 120 -2.95 5.62 14.12
N PHE A 121 -4.17 5.35 13.65
CA PHE A 121 -4.81 4.04 13.86
C PHE A 121 -4.07 2.90 13.16
N LEU A 122 -3.55 3.12 11.95
CA LEU A 122 -2.74 2.13 11.24
C LEU A 122 -1.46 1.81 12.03
N CYS A 123 -0.74 2.83 12.49
CA CYS A 123 0.45 2.67 13.33
C CYS A 123 0.13 1.93 14.63
N ALA A 124 -0.99 2.24 15.29
CA ALA A 124 -1.42 1.53 16.48
C ALA A 124 -1.69 0.04 16.18
N ALA A 125 -2.45 -0.27 15.11
CA ALA A 125 -2.74 -1.64 14.71
C ALA A 125 -1.47 -2.45 14.36
N ILE A 126 -0.52 -1.83 13.67
CA ILE A 126 0.79 -2.44 13.37
C ILE A 126 1.57 -2.69 14.67
N GLY A 127 1.62 -1.71 15.58
CA GLY A 127 2.27 -1.83 16.87
C GLY A 127 1.72 -2.99 17.72
N PHE A 128 0.38 -3.09 17.82
CA PHE A 128 -0.26 -4.22 18.50
C PHE A 128 0.05 -5.56 17.83
N SER A 129 0.03 -5.61 16.48
CA SER A 129 0.37 -6.83 15.74
C SER A 129 1.82 -7.27 15.99
N MET A 130 2.75 -6.31 16.07
CA MET A 130 4.16 -6.60 16.39
C MET A 130 4.32 -7.17 17.81
N ILE A 131 3.64 -6.58 18.80
CA ILE A 131 3.66 -7.06 20.19
C ILE A 131 3.11 -8.49 20.28
N ASP A 132 1.99 -8.78 19.61
CA ASP A 132 1.39 -10.12 19.57
C ASP A 132 2.35 -11.14 18.94
N ILE A 133 3.00 -10.80 17.81
CA ILE A 133 3.99 -11.66 17.16
C ILE A 133 5.20 -11.94 18.08
N LEU A 134 5.69 -10.94 18.81
CA LEU A 134 6.81 -11.09 19.73
C LEU A 134 6.44 -11.97 20.94
N ASN A 135 5.26 -11.76 21.53
CA ASN A 135 4.79 -12.53 22.68
C ASN A 135 4.53 -14.01 22.33
N ARG A 136 4.18 -14.32 21.07
CA ARG A 136 3.99 -15.70 20.58
C ARG A 136 5.30 -16.42 20.26
N ASN A 137 6.43 -15.70 20.18
CA ASN A 137 7.69 -16.29 19.80
C ASN A 137 8.40 -16.86 21.03
N GLU A 138 8.38 -18.20 21.18
CA GLU A 138 8.99 -18.92 22.32
C GLU A 138 10.49 -18.65 22.52
N LYS A 139 11.18 -18.12 21.50
CA LYS A 139 12.62 -17.77 21.57
C LYS A 139 12.88 -16.33 22.02
N VAL A 140 11.84 -15.51 22.15
CA VAL A 140 11.95 -14.12 22.61
C VAL A 140 11.69 -14.11 24.12
N THR A 141 12.71 -13.75 24.90
CA THR A 141 12.66 -13.69 26.38
C THR A 141 11.88 -12.49 26.93
N PHE A 142 11.06 -11.84 26.10
CA PHE A 142 10.33 -10.62 26.44
C PHE A 142 8.84 -10.96 26.56
N SER A 143 8.38 -11.27 27.77
CA SER A 143 6.94 -11.34 28.07
C SER A 143 6.46 -9.93 28.42
N LEU A 144 5.81 -9.24 27.48
CA LEU A 144 5.22 -7.93 27.76
C LEU A 144 4.00 -8.09 28.67
N SER A 145 3.77 -7.09 29.53
CA SER A 145 2.62 -7.05 30.45
C SER A 145 1.29 -7.22 29.70
N PRO A 146 0.28 -7.89 30.29
CA PRO A 146 -1.07 -7.99 29.72
C PRO A 146 -1.71 -6.63 29.40
N ALA A 147 -1.22 -5.53 29.95
CA ALA A 147 -1.70 -4.19 29.60
C ALA A 147 -1.42 -3.78 28.13
N PHE A 148 -0.55 -4.50 27.42
CA PHE A 148 -0.17 -4.23 26.03
C PHE A 148 -0.90 -5.14 25.01
N VAL A 149 -1.75 -6.07 25.46
CA VAL A 149 -2.45 -7.06 24.61
C VAL A 149 -3.94 -7.05 24.91
#